data_AF-A0A9P0E9G5-F1
#
_entry.id   AF-A0A9P0E9G5-F1
#
_cell.length_a   1.000
_cell.length_b   1.000
_cell.length_c   1.000
_cell.angle_alpha   90.00
_cell.angle_beta   90.00
_cell.angle_gamma   90.00
#
_symmetry.space_group_name_H-M   'P 1'
#
loop_
_entity.id
_entity.type
_entity.pdbx_description
1 polymer ?
#
loop_
_entity_poly.entity_id
_entity_poly.type
_entity_poly.pdbx_seq_one_letter_code
_entity_poly.pdbx_strand_id
1 'polypeptide(L)'
;MQRKKVFNVSLFLDLHAVTCPGVWLCPKGKVAVRVAIFGVSESTKKLTPSFPLFFHERFHFQKKYKKVSSLHQVERVLHRAPVLLELLQYPQGTTECVKLAEFRAAVGDIIFPPGGDMDLLFSTTDTFPGIIGPKGEVTTQLTLTESGIKDNAVPTTVLSKELSFRGLRESRSKNL
;
A
#
# COMPACT_ATOMS: atom_id res chain seq x y z
N MET A 1 22.17 31.70 12.62
CA MET A 1 20.74 31.34 12.66
C MET A 1 20.49 30.23 11.63
N GLN A 2 20.36 28.97 12.04
CA GLN A 2 20.09 27.86 11.09
C GLN A 2 18.65 27.97 10.57
N ARG A 3 18.50 28.01 9.25
CA ARG A 3 17.20 27.98 8.57
C ARG A 3 16.55 26.63 8.88
N LYS A 4 15.43 26.62 9.60
CA LYS A 4 14.67 25.38 9.88
C LYS A 4 14.20 24.77 8.56
N LYS A 5 14.71 23.59 8.24
CA LYS A 5 14.38 22.82 7.03
C LYS A 5 13.15 21.93 7.29
N VAL A 6 12.30 21.78 6.29
CA VAL A 6 11.18 20.83 6.31
C VAL A 6 11.33 19.87 5.16
N PHE A 7 11.37 18.58 5.46
CA PHE A 7 11.40 17.54 4.44
C PHE A 7 10.01 16.97 4.24
N ASN A 8 9.53 16.97 3.00
CA ASN A 8 8.26 16.35 2.62
C ASN A 8 8.56 15.01 1.96
N VAL A 9 7.92 13.97 2.48
CA VAL A 9 7.99 12.61 1.97
C VAL A 9 6.64 12.25 1.38
N SER A 10 6.65 11.79 0.13
CA SER A 10 5.51 11.17 -0.54
C SER A 10 5.89 9.73 -0.89
N LEU A 11 5.16 8.76 -0.34
CA LEU A 11 5.26 7.36 -0.70
C LEU A 11 3.98 6.95 -1.44
N PHE A 12 4.14 6.42 -2.63
CA PHE A 12 3.07 5.78 -3.37
C PHE A 12 3.23 4.26 -3.29
N LEU A 13 2.11 3.58 -3.07
CA LEU A 13 2.02 2.13 -3.11
C LEU A 13 0.83 1.78 -4.01
N ASP A 14 1.13 1.15 -5.13
CA ASP A 14 0.14 0.66 -6.08
C ASP A 14 -0.08 -0.82 -5.74
N LEU A 15 -1.27 -1.18 -5.26
CA LEU A 15 -1.64 -2.56 -4.98
C LEU A 15 -2.40 -3.11 -6.19
N HIS A 16 -1.76 -4.03 -6.91
CA HIS A 16 -2.32 -4.59 -8.13
C HIS A 16 -3.25 -5.75 -7.81
N ALA A 17 -2.71 -6.77 -7.16
CA ALA A 17 -3.45 -8.00 -6.89
C ALA A 17 -3.04 -8.65 -5.57
N VAL A 18 -3.92 -9.48 -5.03
CA VAL A 18 -3.58 -10.50 -4.04
C VAL A 18 -4.02 -11.85 -4.59
N THR A 19 -3.10 -12.81 -4.59
CA THR A 19 -3.29 -14.14 -5.18
C THR A 19 -3.01 -15.22 -4.16
N CYS A 20 -3.78 -16.30 -4.16
CA CYS A 20 -3.53 -17.47 -3.33
C CYS A 20 -4.20 -18.69 -3.98
N PRO A 21 -3.45 -19.50 -4.74
CA PRO A 21 -4.02 -20.63 -5.46
C PRO A 21 -4.51 -21.72 -4.49
N GLY A 22 -5.63 -22.36 -4.82
CA GLY A 22 -6.17 -23.49 -4.06
C GLY A 22 -6.87 -23.13 -2.74
N VAL A 23 -7.06 -21.84 -2.43
CA VAL A 23 -7.72 -21.39 -1.21
C VAL A 23 -9.07 -20.77 -1.51
N TRP A 24 -10.08 -21.18 -0.74
CA TRP A 24 -11.44 -20.65 -0.79
C TRP A 24 -11.72 -19.83 0.46
N LEU A 25 -12.06 -18.55 0.28
CA LEU A 25 -12.46 -17.67 1.38
C LEU A 25 -13.96 -17.81 1.66
N CYS A 26 -14.42 -17.34 2.82
CA CYS A 26 -15.85 -17.34 3.13
C CYS A 26 -16.66 -16.65 2.01
N PRO A 27 -17.59 -17.35 1.32
CA PRO A 27 -18.27 -16.81 0.13
C PRO A 27 -19.30 -15.74 0.47
N LYS A 28 -19.86 -15.77 1.70
CA LYS A 28 -20.86 -14.81 2.19
C LYS A 28 -20.19 -13.62 2.86
N GLY A 29 -19.44 -12.83 2.10
CA GLY A 29 -18.74 -11.67 2.63
C GLY A 29 -18.04 -10.85 1.57
N LYS A 30 -17.22 -9.90 2.01
CA LYS A 30 -16.31 -9.13 1.15
C LYS A 30 -14.90 -9.14 1.72
N VAL A 31 -13.93 -8.84 0.89
CA VAL A 31 -12.52 -8.76 1.28
C VAL A 31 -11.91 -7.43 0.88
N ALA A 32 -11.00 -6.92 1.67
CA ALA A 32 -10.22 -5.72 1.36
C ALA A 32 -8.81 -5.86 1.93
N VAL A 33 -7.90 -5.01 1.47
CA VAL A 33 -6.57 -4.86 2.05
C VAL A 33 -6.52 -3.53 2.76
N ARG A 34 -6.13 -3.53 4.03
CA ARG A 34 -5.77 -2.32 4.76
C ARG A 34 -4.26 -2.11 4.65
N VAL A 35 -3.85 -0.91 4.27
CA VAL A 35 -2.45 -0.51 4.16
C VAL A 35 -2.18 0.57 5.20
N ALA A 36 -1.22 0.34 6.08
CA ALA A 36 -0.82 1.26 7.15
C ALA A 36 0.66 1.61 7.03
N ILE A 37 0.94 2.89 6.83
CA ILE A 37 2.30 3.45 6.71
C ILE A 37 2.32 4.82 7.40
N PHE A 38 3.44 5.16 8.05
CA PHE A 38 3.62 6.45 8.73
C PHE A 38 2.61 6.78 9.83
N GLY A 39 1.95 5.75 10.39
CA GLY A 39 0.97 5.89 11.47
C GLY A 39 -0.44 6.24 11.01
N VAL A 40 -0.69 6.24 9.70
CA VAL A 40 -2.04 6.34 9.12
C VAL A 40 -2.33 5.11 8.29
N SER A 41 -3.60 4.80 8.10
CA SER A 41 -4.02 3.63 7.33
C SER A 41 -5.23 3.93 6.47
N GLU A 42 -5.30 3.31 5.30
CA GLU A 42 -6.49 3.27 4.46
C GLU A 42 -6.77 1.85 3.99
N SER A 43 -8.01 1.59 3.59
CA SER A 43 -8.39 0.29 3.02
C SER A 43 -8.75 0.43 1.55
N THR A 44 -8.53 -0.62 0.78
CA THR A 44 -9.02 -0.74 -0.58
C THR A 44 -10.55 -0.81 -0.63
N LYS A 45 -11.11 -0.75 -1.85
CA LYS A 45 -12.47 -1.17 -2.11
C LYS A 45 -12.67 -2.64 -1.71
N LYS A 46 -13.90 -2.95 -1.31
CA LYS A 46 -14.32 -4.29 -0.92
C LYS A 46 -14.63 -5.14 -2.15
N LEU A 47 -13.92 -6.24 -2.33
CA LEU A 47 -14.10 -7.20 -3.43
C LEU A 47 -14.85 -8.45 -3.00
N THR A 48 -15.33 -9.21 -3.97
CA THR A 48 -15.86 -10.56 -3.76
C THR A 48 -14.71 -11.50 -3.31
N PRO A 49 -14.93 -12.39 -2.33
CA PRO A 49 -13.90 -13.20 -1.68
C PRO A 49 -13.48 -14.40 -2.56
N SER A 50 -12.96 -14.12 -3.76
CA SER A 50 -12.45 -15.12 -4.69
C SER A 50 -11.10 -14.68 -5.22
N PHE A 51 -10.07 -15.49 -5.02
CA PHE A 51 -8.77 -15.24 -5.64
C PHE A 51 -8.82 -15.52 -7.16
N PRO A 52 -7.99 -14.83 -7.97
CA PRO A 52 -7.16 -13.67 -7.62
C PRO A 52 -8.00 -12.39 -7.35
N LEU A 53 -7.60 -11.62 -6.33
CA LEU A 53 -8.23 -10.36 -5.95
C LEU A 53 -7.53 -9.19 -6.64
N PHE A 54 -8.15 -8.61 -7.66
CA PHE A 54 -7.59 -7.47 -8.41
C PHE A 54 -8.08 -6.13 -7.84
N PHE A 55 -7.19 -5.41 -7.16
CA PHE A 55 -7.51 -4.12 -6.55
C PHE A 55 -7.25 -2.96 -7.52
N HIS A 56 -6.06 -2.92 -8.12
CA HIS A 56 -5.58 -1.82 -8.95
C HIS A 56 -5.80 -0.44 -8.29
N GLU A 57 -5.38 -0.33 -7.03
CA GLU A 57 -5.55 0.89 -6.24
C GLU A 57 -4.20 1.48 -5.83
N ARG A 58 -4.10 2.81 -5.94
CA ARG A 58 -2.93 3.58 -5.54
C ARG A 58 -3.19 4.28 -4.22
N PHE A 59 -2.32 4.02 -3.25
CA PHE A 59 -2.23 4.73 -1.99
C PHE A 59 -1.16 5.82 -2.08
N HIS A 60 -1.44 6.99 -1.55
CA HIS A 60 -0.48 8.09 -1.44
C HIS A 60 -0.34 8.53 0.02
N PHE A 61 0.78 8.16 0.64
CA PHE A 61 1.12 8.51 2.02
C PHE A 61 2.06 9.72 2.03
N GLN A 62 1.66 10.78 2.73
CA GLN A 62 2.47 11.98 2.88
C GLN A 62 2.91 12.19 4.32
N LYS A 63 4.19 12.50 4.55
CA LYS A 63 4.71 12.84 5.88
C LYS A 63 5.70 14.00 5.82
N LYS A 64 5.60 14.92 6.78
CA LYS A 64 6.52 16.06 6.94
C LYS A 64 7.44 15.86 8.14
N TYR A 65 8.73 16.03 7.94
CA TYR A 65 9.74 15.99 9.01
C TYR A 65 10.30 17.41 9.24
N LYS A 66 9.95 18.01 10.39
CA LYS A 66 10.35 19.38 10.77
C LYS A 66 11.53 19.47 11.75
N LYS A 67 11.96 18.34 12.35
CA LYS A 67 12.95 18.27 13.45
C LYS A 67 14.25 17.56 13.05
N VAL A 68 14.51 17.45 11.76
CA VAL A 68 15.65 16.71 11.18
C VAL A 68 16.64 17.70 10.59
N SER A 69 17.93 17.47 10.80
CA SER A 69 19.00 18.38 10.39
C SER A 69 19.51 18.14 8.97
N SER A 70 19.25 16.96 8.39
CA SER A 70 19.74 16.57 7.07
C SER A 70 18.84 15.55 6.37
N LEU A 71 19.02 15.43 5.05
CA LEU A 71 18.37 14.43 4.21
C LEU A 71 18.68 12.99 4.69
N HIS A 72 19.95 12.72 5.00
CA HIS A 72 20.39 11.42 5.51
C HIS A 72 19.69 10.99 6.79
N GLN A 73 19.35 11.94 7.66
CA GLN A 73 18.58 11.61 8.87
C GLN A 73 17.15 11.19 8.51
N VAL A 74 16.54 11.83 7.51
CA VAL A 74 15.22 11.44 7.00
C VAL A 74 15.28 10.06 6.37
N GLU A 75 16.25 9.80 5.50
CA GLU A 75 16.45 8.48 4.88
C GLU A 75 16.56 7.38 5.93
N ARG A 76 17.38 7.57 6.97
CA ARG A 76 17.51 6.60 8.07
C ARG A 76 16.21 6.35 8.82
N VAL A 77 15.40 7.39 9.04
CA VAL A 77 14.09 7.26 9.69
C VAL A 77 13.10 6.54 8.76
N LEU A 78 13.12 6.87 7.47
CA LEU A 78 12.28 6.21 6.46
C LEU A 78 12.61 4.75 6.34
N HIS A 79 13.88 4.37 6.26
CA HIS A 79 14.31 2.97 6.17
C HIS A 79 13.82 2.07 7.31
N ARG A 80 13.41 2.65 8.45
CA ARG A 80 12.90 1.93 9.62
C ARG A 80 11.41 2.14 9.87
N ALA A 81 10.75 2.97 9.06
CA ALA A 81 9.34 3.26 9.25
C ALA A 81 8.52 2.00 8.97
N PRO A 82 7.59 1.59 9.85
CA PRO A 82 6.85 0.35 9.67
C PRO A 82 5.85 0.46 8.52
N VAL A 83 5.71 -0.65 7.81
CA VAL A 83 4.69 -0.93 6.80
C VAL A 83 3.90 -2.15 7.27
N LEU A 84 2.58 -2.03 7.26
CA LEU A 84 1.66 -3.12 7.56
C LEU A 84 0.61 -3.20 6.46
N LEU A 85 0.46 -4.37 5.87
CA LEU A 85 -0.67 -4.70 5.01
C LEU A 85 -1.47 -5.82 5.67
N GLU A 86 -2.79 -5.66 5.76
CA GLU A 86 -3.69 -6.65 6.36
C GLU A 86 -4.75 -7.06 5.33
N LEU A 87 -4.81 -8.36 5.02
CA LEU A 87 -5.94 -8.93 4.27
C LEU A 87 -7.09 -9.15 5.24
N LEU A 88 -8.18 -8.44 5.03
CA LEU A 88 -9.35 -8.44 5.90
C LEU A 88 -10.56 -9.06 5.18
N GLN A 89 -11.33 -9.85 5.91
CA GLN A 89 -12.63 -10.33 5.48
C GLN A 89 -13.74 -9.69 6.32
N TYR A 90 -14.82 -9.31 5.66
CA TYR A 90 -16.04 -8.75 6.23
C TYR A 90 -17.17 -9.75 5.96
N PRO A 91 -17.43 -10.69 6.88
CA PRO A 91 -18.52 -11.63 6.71
C PRO A 91 -19.88 -10.91 6.71
N GLN A 92 -20.83 -11.44 5.97
CA GLN A 92 -22.19 -10.91 5.92
C GLN A 92 -22.88 -11.15 7.27
N GLY A 93 -23.62 -10.14 7.75
CA GLY A 93 -24.40 -10.24 8.99
C GLY A 93 -23.62 -9.97 10.28
N THR A 94 -22.35 -9.53 10.17
CA THR A 94 -21.57 -9.02 11.30
C THR A 94 -20.98 -7.64 10.99
N THR A 95 -20.73 -6.85 12.03
CA THR A 95 -20.00 -5.58 11.95
C THR A 95 -18.49 -5.78 12.12
N GLU A 96 -18.06 -6.95 12.60
CA GLU A 96 -16.66 -7.26 12.83
C GLU A 96 -15.96 -7.70 11.54
N CYS A 97 -14.70 -7.29 11.40
CA CYS A 97 -13.83 -7.81 10.34
C CYS A 97 -12.87 -8.85 10.91
N VAL A 98 -12.65 -9.91 10.14
CA VAL A 98 -11.70 -10.98 10.44
C VAL A 98 -10.41 -10.69 9.69
N LYS A 99 -9.28 -10.65 10.40
CA LYS A 99 -7.97 -10.53 9.75
C LYS A 99 -7.51 -11.90 9.30
N LEU A 100 -7.36 -12.08 8.00
CA LEU A 100 -6.97 -13.35 7.38
C LEU A 100 -5.46 -13.52 7.35
N ALA A 101 -4.73 -12.50 6.90
CA ALA A 101 -3.29 -12.56 6.75
C ALA A 101 -2.68 -11.16 6.86
N GLU A 102 -1.39 -11.06 7.16
CA GLU A 102 -0.68 -9.80 7.26
C GLU A 102 0.73 -9.85 6.67
N PHE A 103 1.18 -8.74 6.12
CA PHE A 103 2.56 -8.51 5.73
C PHE A 103 3.14 -7.37 6.58
N ARG A 104 4.33 -7.58 7.13
CA ARG A 104 5.05 -6.60 7.94
C ARG A 104 6.45 -6.40 7.38
N ALA A 105 6.83 -5.15 7.19
CA ALA A 105 8.16 -4.77 6.76
C ALA A 105 8.49 -3.35 7.22
N ALA A 106 9.70 -2.89 6.92
CA ALA A 106 10.02 -1.47 6.93
C ALA A 106 9.82 -0.86 5.54
N VAL A 107 9.64 0.47 5.48
CA VAL A 107 9.57 1.20 4.21
C VAL A 107 10.83 0.96 3.37
N GLY A 108 11.98 0.79 4.02
CA GLY A 108 13.24 0.44 3.34
C GLY A 108 13.18 -0.87 2.54
N ASP A 109 12.39 -1.84 2.99
CA ASP A 109 12.28 -3.15 2.34
C ASP A 109 11.36 -3.13 1.12
N ILE A 110 10.44 -2.16 1.06
CA ILE A 110 9.46 -2.04 -0.03
C ILE A 110 9.80 -0.98 -1.06
N ILE A 111 10.82 -0.14 -0.82
CA ILE A 111 11.28 0.89 -1.78
C ILE A 111 12.59 0.51 -2.47
N PHE A 112 13.18 -0.63 -2.13
CA PHE A 112 14.43 -1.13 -2.72
C PHE A 112 14.22 -2.54 -3.30
N PRO A 113 14.51 -2.76 -4.60
CA PRO A 113 14.98 -1.75 -5.56
C PRO A 113 13.87 -0.73 -5.92
N PRO A 114 14.22 0.53 -6.22
CA PRO A 114 13.24 1.57 -6.50
C PRO A 114 12.49 1.31 -7.82
N GLY A 115 11.15 1.43 -7.77
CA GLY A 115 10.30 1.50 -8.97
C GLY A 115 10.05 0.18 -9.69
N GLY A 116 10.30 -0.97 -9.05
CA GLY A 116 9.98 -2.29 -9.57
C GLY A 116 8.68 -2.87 -9.02
N ASP A 117 8.09 -3.79 -9.78
CA ASP A 117 7.02 -4.65 -9.27
C ASP A 117 7.60 -5.64 -8.27
N MET A 118 6.89 -5.83 -7.16
CA MET A 118 7.33 -6.60 -6.02
C MET A 118 6.24 -7.56 -5.55
N ASP A 119 6.66 -8.78 -5.24
CA ASP A 119 5.82 -9.79 -4.59
C ASP A 119 6.00 -9.72 -3.06
N LEU A 120 4.92 -9.43 -2.35
CA LEU A 120 4.82 -9.43 -0.90
C LEU A 120 4.21 -10.76 -0.42
N LEU A 121 4.91 -11.48 0.46
CA LEU A 121 4.39 -12.74 1.03
C LEU A 121 3.74 -12.49 2.38
N PHE A 122 2.43 -12.71 2.46
CA PHE A 122 1.68 -12.53 3.70
C PHE A 122 1.89 -13.73 4.63
N SER A 123 2.04 -13.45 5.92
CA SER A 123 1.92 -14.44 6.98
C SER A 123 0.44 -14.64 7.30
N THR A 124 0.01 -15.89 7.39
CA THR A 124 -1.38 -16.24 7.69
C THR A 124 -1.67 -16.07 9.17
N THR A 125 -2.94 -15.80 9.49
CA THR A 125 -3.44 -15.93 10.86
C THR A 125 -4.16 -17.28 11.02
N ASP A 126 -4.51 -17.63 12.25
CA ASP A 126 -5.30 -18.84 12.56
C ASP A 126 -6.67 -18.88 11.88
N THR A 127 -7.17 -17.74 11.42
CA THR A 127 -8.47 -17.65 10.73
C THR A 127 -8.37 -17.84 9.21
N PHE A 128 -7.16 -17.98 8.67
CA PHE A 128 -6.95 -18.21 7.25
C PHE A 128 -7.23 -19.67 6.88
N PRO A 129 -8.04 -19.95 5.86
CA PRO A 129 -8.41 -21.33 5.51
C PRO A 129 -7.34 -22.10 4.72
N GLY A 130 -6.24 -21.44 4.32
CA GLY A 130 -5.17 -22.05 3.54
C GLY A 130 -3.91 -22.37 4.36
N ILE A 131 -3.07 -23.27 3.84
CA ILE A 131 -1.77 -23.61 4.44
C ILE A 131 -0.69 -22.58 4.04
N ILE A 132 -0.75 -22.11 2.78
CA ILE A 132 0.24 -21.20 2.20
C ILE A 132 -0.32 -19.79 2.18
N GLY A 133 0.49 -18.81 2.58
CA GLY A 133 0.09 -17.41 2.64
C GLY A 133 -0.22 -16.79 1.27
N PRO A 134 -1.14 -15.80 1.22
CA PRO A 134 -1.37 -15.02 0.00
C PRO A 134 -0.13 -14.25 -0.45
N LYS A 135 0.00 -14.08 -1.76
CA LYS A 135 1.01 -13.22 -2.40
C LYS A 135 0.36 -11.93 -2.88
N GLY A 136 0.82 -10.78 -2.41
CA GLY A 136 0.43 -9.46 -2.90
C GLY A 136 1.40 -8.95 -3.96
N GLU A 137 0.89 -8.38 -5.04
CA GLU A 137 1.68 -7.76 -6.09
C GLU A 137 1.56 -6.23 -5.97
N VAL A 138 2.69 -5.56 -5.77
CA VAL A 138 2.73 -4.11 -5.55
C VAL A 138 3.82 -3.42 -6.34
N THR A 139 3.64 -2.14 -6.63
CA THR A 139 4.71 -1.24 -7.05
C THR A 139 4.83 -0.11 -6.03
N THR A 140 6.04 0.36 -5.76
CA THR A 140 6.25 1.50 -4.87
C THR A 140 7.05 2.62 -5.52
N GLN A 141 6.78 3.85 -5.09
CA GLN A 141 7.52 5.02 -5.52
C GLN A 141 7.67 5.99 -4.35
N LEU A 142 8.91 6.35 -4.03
CA LEU A 142 9.22 7.32 -2.98
C LEU A 142 9.71 8.62 -3.60
N THR A 143 9.22 9.76 -3.11
CA THR A 143 9.71 11.09 -3.44
C THR A 143 10.02 11.84 -2.15
N LEU A 144 11.22 12.40 -2.07
CA LEU A 144 11.71 13.17 -0.93
C LEU A 144 12.12 14.56 -1.42
N THR A 145 11.51 15.59 -0.83
CA THR A 145 11.76 17.00 -1.21
C THR A 145 12.08 17.85 0.00
N GLU A 146 13.02 18.79 -0.14
CA GLU A 146 13.34 19.80 0.87
C GLU A 146 12.58 21.10 0.59
N SER A 147 11.98 21.70 1.61
CA SER A 147 11.28 22.99 1.50
C SER A 147 11.56 23.88 2.71
N GLY A 148 11.49 25.20 2.51
CA GLY A 148 11.46 26.17 3.62
C GLY A 148 10.09 26.16 4.33
N ILE A 149 10.05 26.56 5.60
CA ILE A 149 8.78 26.65 6.35
C ILE A 149 7.82 27.61 5.62
N LYS A 150 6.77 27.05 5.03
CA LYS A 150 5.51 27.73 4.77
C LYS A 150 4.46 27.01 5.61
N ASP A 151 3.96 27.67 6.65
CA ASP A 151 2.92 27.10 7.48
C ASP A 151 1.64 26.88 6.67
N ASN A 152 1.03 25.70 6.89
CA ASN A 152 -0.27 25.19 6.41
C ASN A 152 -0.18 23.88 5.63
N ALA A 153 0.15 22.77 6.31
CA ALA A 153 -0.30 21.46 5.87
C ALA A 153 -0.55 20.52 7.05
N VAL A 154 -1.60 19.73 6.86
CA VAL A 154 -2.09 18.67 7.75
C VAL A 154 -0.94 17.68 8.06
N PRO A 155 -0.80 17.22 9.31
CA PRO A 155 0.03 16.06 9.63
C PRO A 155 -0.42 14.83 8.82
N THR A 156 0.41 13.79 8.79
CA THR A 156 0.33 12.61 7.89
C THR A 156 -1.03 12.37 7.21
N THR A 157 -1.07 12.41 5.87
CA THR A 157 -2.30 12.17 5.09
C THR A 157 -2.11 10.95 4.21
N VAL A 158 -3.19 10.21 4.00
CA VAL A 158 -3.28 9.09 3.09
C VAL A 158 -4.51 9.27 2.21
N LEU A 159 -4.36 8.97 0.91
CA LEU A 159 -5.45 8.98 -0.06
C LEU A 159 -5.34 7.70 -0.90
N SER A 160 -6.45 6.97 -1.05
CA SER A 160 -6.58 5.88 -2.02
C SER A 160 -7.36 6.35 -3.25
N LYS A 161 -6.94 5.90 -4.44
CA LYS A 161 -7.64 6.11 -5.70
C LYS A 161 -7.49 4.88 -6.59
N GLU A 162 -8.51 4.58 -7.36
CA GLU A 162 -8.44 3.55 -8.40
C GLU A 162 -7.50 3.98 -9.53
N LEU A 163 -6.66 3.06 -10.00
CA LEU A 163 -5.78 3.30 -11.14
C LEU A 163 -6.62 3.34 -12.42
N SER A 164 -6.66 4.49 -13.09
CA SER A 164 -7.30 4.59 -14.40
C SER A 164 -6.41 3.91 -15.45
N PHE A 165 -6.82 2.76 -15.97
CA PHE A 165 -6.24 2.22 -17.20
C PHE A 165 -6.62 3.15 -18.36
N ARG A 166 -5.76 4.12 -18.68
CA ARG A 166 -5.86 4.85 -19.95
C ARG A 166 -5.41 3.90 -21.05
N GLY A 167 -6.38 3.37 -21.77
CA GLY A 167 -6.22 2.28 -22.73
C GLY A 167 -5.11 2.50 -23.75
N LEU A 168 -4.32 1.45 -23.94
CA LEU A 168 -3.56 1.23 -25.16
C LEU A 168 -4.59 0.95 -26.27
N ARG A 169 -5.12 1.99 -26.93
CA ARG A 169 -5.78 1.83 -28.23
C ARG A 169 -4.69 1.51 -29.23
N GLU A 170 -4.47 0.23 -29.44
CA GLU A 170 -3.67 -0.26 -30.56
C GLU A 170 -4.45 -0.01 -31.85
N SER A 171 -4.07 1.05 -32.58
CA SER A 171 -4.48 1.27 -33.95
C SER A 171 -3.93 0.15 -34.84
N ARG A 172 -4.72 -0.92 -35.01
CA ARG A 172 -4.56 -1.85 -36.13
C ARG A 172 -5.91 -2.04 -36.82
N SER A 173 -6.19 -1.15 -37.75
CA SER A 173 -7.04 -1.47 -38.90
C SER A 173 -6.33 -0.95 -40.14
N LYS A 174 -5.52 -1.82 -40.75
CA LYS A 174 -5.16 -1.76 -42.17
C LYS A 174 -5.22 -3.18 -42.69
N ASN A 175 -5.98 -3.32 -43.78
CA ASN A 175 -6.01 -4.42 -44.74
C ASN A 175 -6.81 -5.67 -44.30
N LEU A 176 -8.06 -5.78 -44.75
CA LEU A 176 -8.40 -6.41 -46.04
C LEU A 176 -9.65 -5.73 -46.62
#